data_AF-A0A9W8P7B2-F1
#
_entry.id   AF-A0A9W8P7B2-F1
#
_cell.length_a   1.000
_cell.length_b   1.000
_cell.length_c   1.000
_cell.angle_alpha   90.00
_cell.angle_beta   90.00
_cell.angle_gamma   90.00
#
_symmetry.space_group_name_H-M   'P 1'
#
loop_
_entity.id
_entity.type
_entity.pdbx_description
1 polymer ?
#
loop_
_entity_poly.entity_id
_entity_poly.type
_entity_poly.pdbx_seq_one_letter_code
_entity_poly.pdbx_strand_id
1 'polypeptide(L)'
;PALSTMSSKAPTLTHRSATTPSKSLAFANDLLVYGMFSSSVYDRRSEPATWSWLTPALAQRIKELNLYKMEEIEVHAASQIQ
;
A
#
# COMPACT_ATOMS: atom_id res chain seq x y z
N PRO A 1 14.41 29.22 24.86
CA PRO A 1 13.75 28.09 24.17
C PRO A 1 13.28 27.02 25.17
N ALA A 2 11.97 26.93 25.41
CA ALA A 2 11.40 25.95 26.33
C ALA A 2 11.13 24.63 25.58
N LEU A 3 11.67 23.53 26.11
CA LEU A 3 11.49 22.16 25.63
C LEU A 3 10.09 21.68 26.03
N SER A 4 9.17 21.54 25.07
CA SER A 4 7.84 20.99 25.30
C SER A 4 7.91 19.46 25.34
N THR A 5 7.58 18.89 26.50
CA THR A 5 7.39 17.44 26.69
C THR A 5 6.17 17.00 25.89
N MET A 6 6.38 16.22 24.83
CA MET A 6 5.29 15.60 24.08
C MET A 6 4.63 14.53 24.95
N SER A 7 3.44 14.85 25.47
CA SER A 7 2.57 13.87 26.14
C SER A 7 2.14 12.82 25.11
N SER A 8 2.52 11.57 25.36
CA SER A 8 2.16 10.38 24.59
C SER A 8 0.68 10.04 24.77
N LYS A 9 -0.22 10.84 24.19
CA LYS A 9 -1.59 10.38 23.91
C LYS A 9 -1.62 9.88 22.47
N ALA A 10 -1.94 8.59 22.32
CA ALA A 10 -2.26 7.99 21.03
C ALA A 10 -3.25 8.88 20.29
N PRO A 11 -3.08 9.12 18.97
CA PRO A 11 -4.02 9.94 18.22
C PRO A 11 -5.37 9.23 18.27
N THR A 12 -6.29 9.77 19.07
CA THR A 12 -7.69 9.40 18.99
C THR A 12 -8.10 9.82 17.58
N LEU A 13 -8.42 8.84 16.72
CA LEU A 13 -9.00 9.11 15.41
C LEU A 13 -10.37 9.75 15.65
N THR A 14 -10.38 11.06 15.89
CA THR A 14 -11.59 11.85 15.89
C THR A 14 -12.13 11.74 14.49
N HIS A 15 -13.15 10.90 14.33
CA HIS A 15 -13.98 10.88 13.14
C HIS A 15 -14.37 12.32 12.91
N ARG A 16 -13.77 12.96 11.90
CA ARG A 16 -14.00 14.37 11.61
C ARG A 16 -15.50 14.50 11.40
N SER A 17 -16.17 15.12 12.38
CA SER A 17 -17.59 15.39 12.30
C SER A 17 -17.84 16.04 10.95
N ALA A 18 -18.72 15.44 10.15
CA ALA A 18 -19.03 15.87 8.81
C ALA A 18 -19.81 17.20 8.87
N THR A 19 -19.11 18.30 9.13
CA THR A 19 -19.62 19.68 9.00
C THR A 19 -19.43 20.22 7.58
N THR A 20 -19.17 19.34 6.61
CA THR A 20 -19.24 19.71 5.19
C THR A 20 -20.68 19.47 4.71
N PRO A 21 -21.27 20.37 3.91
CA PRO A 21 -22.60 20.14 3.33
C PRO A 21 -22.57 18.79 2.63
N SER A 22 -23.64 18.00 2.74
CA SER A 22 -23.77 16.68 2.13
C SER A 22 -23.53 16.78 0.62
N LYS A 23 -22.27 16.64 0.19
CA LYS A 23 -21.90 16.66 -1.21
C LYS A 23 -22.24 15.28 -1.75
N SER A 24 -23.37 15.18 -2.46
CA SER A 24 -23.72 13.98 -3.20
C SER A 24 -22.71 13.79 -4.33
N LEU A 25 -21.93 12.72 -4.27
CA LEU A 25 -21.12 12.28 -5.39
C LEU A 25 -22.06 11.62 -6.41
N ALA A 26 -22.05 12.10 -7.66
CA ALA A 26 -22.74 11.47 -8.77
C ALA A 26 -21.71 11.00 -9.80
N PHE A 27 -21.90 9.80 -10.33
CA PHE A 27 -21.06 9.26 -11.40
C PHE A 27 -21.61 9.72 -12.76
N ALA A 28 -20.73 9.89 -13.74
CA ALA A 28 -21.16 10.12 -15.12
C ALA A 28 -21.84 8.86 -15.66
N ASN A 29 -22.92 9.04 -16.43
CA ASN A 29 -23.61 7.93 -17.09
C ASN A 29 -22.77 7.31 -18.22
N ASP A 30 -21.92 8.13 -18.85
CA ASP A 30 -21.16 7.74 -20.03
C ASP A 30 -19.66 7.81 -19.77
N LEU A 31 -18.93 6.84 -20.31
CA LEU A 31 -17.48 6.76 -20.30
C LEU A 31 -16.93 7.05 -21.70
N LEU A 32 -16.14 8.11 -21.84
CA LEU A 32 -15.42 8.39 -23.08
C LEU A 32 -14.13 7.55 -23.13
N VAL A 33 -14.03 6.66 -24.11
CA VAL A 33 -12.84 5.83 -24.32
C VAL A 33 -12.15 6.26 -25.62
N TYR A 34 -11.00 6.92 -25.49
CA TYR A 34 -10.09 7.13 -26.61
C TYR A 34 -9.19 5.91 -26.73
N GLY A 35 -9.33 5.17 -27.83
CA GLY A 35 -8.46 4.03 -28.12
C GLY A 35 -7.04 4.48 -28.42
N MET A 36 -6.07 4.00 -27.65
CA MET A 36 -4.68 3.98 -28.10
C MET A 36 -4.44 2.77 -29.01
N PHE A 37 -3.19 2.53 -29.39
CA PHE A 37 -2.79 1.39 -30.21
C PHE A 37 -3.36 0.07 -29.67
N SER A 38 -3.94 -0.73 -30.57
CA SER A 38 -4.47 -2.06 -30.25
C SER A 38 -3.35 -3.00 -29.79
N SER A 39 -3.69 -4.01 -28.99
CA SER A 39 -2.75 -5.10 -28.63
C SER A 39 -2.28 -5.91 -29.85
N SER A 40 -2.94 -5.77 -31.00
CA SER A 40 -2.50 -6.34 -32.28
C SER A 40 -1.40 -5.51 -32.96
N VAL A 41 -1.23 -4.24 -32.56
CA VAL A 41 -0.25 -3.32 -33.14
C VAL A 41 1.11 -3.46 -32.45
N TYR A 42 1.12 -3.82 -31.16
CA TYR A 42 2.34 -4.08 -30.41
C TYR A 42 2.07 -5.05 -29.24
N ASP A 43 3.06 -5.88 -28.96
CA ASP A 43 2.98 -6.80 -27.83
C ASP A 43 3.15 -6.03 -26.51
N ARG A 44 2.12 -6.08 -25.65
CA ARG A 44 2.13 -5.48 -24.30
C ARG A 44 2.40 -6.50 -23.20
N ARG A 45 2.71 -7.75 -23.56
CA ARG A 45 2.98 -8.81 -22.60
C ARG A 45 4.33 -8.52 -21.94
N SER A 46 4.33 -8.50 -20.62
CA SER A 46 5.58 -8.51 -19.86
C SER A 46 6.16 -9.92 -19.86
N GLU A 47 7.46 -10.03 -19.60
CA GLU A 47 8.04 -11.29 -19.17
C GLU A 47 7.32 -11.82 -17.92
N PRO A 48 7.27 -13.15 -17.71
CA PRO A 48 6.80 -13.72 -16.47
C PRO A 48 7.52 -13.08 -15.28
N ALA A 49 6.78 -12.70 -14.25
CA ALA A 49 7.37 -12.10 -13.06
C ALA A 49 8.28 -13.11 -12.35
N THR A 50 9.31 -12.61 -11.66
CA THR A 50 10.35 -13.43 -11.02
C THR A 50 9.81 -14.49 -10.06
N TRP A 51 8.63 -14.28 -9.47
CA TRP A 51 7.98 -15.28 -8.60
C TRP A 51 7.66 -16.58 -9.35
N SER A 52 7.44 -16.53 -10.66
CA SER A 52 7.18 -17.70 -11.51
C SER A 52 8.45 -18.55 -11.76
N TRP A 53 9.63 -18.05 -11.39
CA TRP A 53 10.91 -18.78 -11.48
C TRP A 53 11.47 -19.19 -10.12
N LEU A 54 10.64 -19.18 -9.07
CA LEU A 54 11.09 -19.58 -7.74
C LEU A 54 11.44 -21.07 -7.70
N THR A 55 12.73 -21.35 -7.60
CA THR A 55 13.20 -22.66 -7.15
C THR A 55 13.05 -22.77 -5.63
N PRO A 56 12.92 -23.99 -5.07
CA PRO A 56 12.86 -24.16 -3.62
C PRO A 56 14.01 -23.49 -2.86
N ALA A 57 15.22 -23.52 -3.44
CA ALA A 57 16.41 -22.86 -2.87
C ALA A 57 16.28 -21.33 -2.85
N LEU A 58 15.77 -20.72 -3.93
CA LEU A 58 15.55 -19.27 -3.99
C LEU A 58 14.44 -18.82 -3.03
N ALA A 59 13.37 -19.61 -2.93
CA ALA A 59 12.29 -19.34 -1.98
C ALA A 59 12.80 -19.35 -0.53
N GLN A 60 13.67 -20.31 -0.19
CA GLN A 60 14.28 -20.37 1.13
C GLN A 60 15.12 -19.13 1.44
N ARG A 61 15.91 -18.65 0.46
CA ARG A 61 16.69 -17.41 0.63
C ARG A 61 15.81 -16.18 0.81
N ILE A 62 14.71 -16.08 0.05
CA ILE A 62 13.75 -14.98 0.22
C ILE A 62 13.08 -15.05 1.60
N LYS A 63 12.84 -16.26 2.13
CA LYS A 63 12.26 -16.45 3.47
C LYS A 63 13.14 -15.86 4.58
N GLU A 64 14.44 -15.69 4.36
CA GLU A 64 15.36 -15.03 5.30
C GLU A 64 14.97 -13.55 5.56
N LEU A 65 14.24 -12.92 4.64
CA LEU A 65 13.68 -11.57 4.86
C LEU A 65 12.70 -11.52 6.05
N ASN A 66 12.13 -12.65 6.47
CA ASN A 66 11.33 -12.69 7.69
C ASN A 66 12.16 -12.44 8.94
N LEU A 67 13.44 -12.84 8.95
CA LEU A 67 14.35 -12.52 10.04
C LEU A 67 14.65 -11.03 10.03
N TYR A 68 15.00 -10.47 8.86
CA TYR A 68 15.20 -9.03 8.70
C TYR A 68 13.99 -8.20 9.16
N LYS A 69 12.78 -8.65 8.83
CA LYS A 69 11.53 -7.99 9.26
C LYS A 69 11.38 -7.92 10.78
N MET A 70 11.90 -8.90 11.51
CA MET A 70 11.79 -8.94 12.97
C MET A 70 12.93 -8.22 13.66
N GLU A 71 14.13 -8.26 13.09
CA GLU A 71 15.35 -7.76 13.74
C GLU A 71 15.65 -6.29 13.40
N GLU A 72 15.39 -5.86 12.16
CA GLU A 72 15.87 -4.57 11.64
C GLU A 72 14.74 -3.58 11.33
N ILE A 73 13.52 -4.06 11.09
CA ILE A 73 12.40 -3.19 10.72
C ILE A 73 11.68 -2.69 11.97
N GLU A 74 11.79 -1.39 12.25
CA GLU A 74 11.01 -0.75 13.31
C GLU A 74 9.51 -0.78 12.96
N VAL A 75 8.71 -1.37 13.84
CA VAL A 75 7.26 -1.41 13.73
C VAL A 75 6.65 -0.70 14.93
N HIS A 76 5.71 0.22 14.67
CA HIS A 76 4.97 0.90 15.73
C HIS A 76 4.28 -0.11 16.66
N ALA A 77 4.36 0.11 17.98
CA ALA A 77 3.92 -0.85 18.99
C ALA A 77 2.45 -1.30 18.84
N ALA A 78 1.55 -0.42 18.40
CA ALA A 78 0.14 -0.76 18.19
C ALA A 78 -0.14 -1.60 16.92
N SER A 79 0.85 -1.78 16.04
CA SER A 79 0.74 -2.58 14.83
C SER A 79 1.41 -3.95 14.97
N GLN A 80 2.10 -4.20 16.08
CA GLN A 80 2.64 -5.52 16.41
C GLN A 80 1.52 -6.38 17.03
N ILE A 81 1.32 -7.58 16.47
CA ILE A 81 0.42 -8.58 17.03
C ILE A 81 1.23 -9.32 18.09
N GLN A 82 0.78 -9.27 19.35
CA GLN A 82 1.31 -10.09 20.45
C GLN A 82 0.83 -11.53 20.35
#